data_AF-A0A2J8T3C6-F1
#
_entry.id   AF-A0A2J8T3C6-F1
#
_cell.length_a   1.000
_cell.length_b   1.000
_cell.length_c   1.000
_cell.angle_alpha   90.00
_cell.angle_beta   90.00
_cell.angle_gamma   90.00
#
_symmetry.space_group_name_H-M   'P 1'
#
loop_
_entity.id
_entity.type
_entity.pdbx_description
1 polymer ?
#
loop_
_entity_poly.entity_id
_entity_poly.type
_entity_poly.pdbx_seq_one_letter_code
_entity_poly.pdbx_strand_id
1 'polypeptide(L)' 'MSEVSCKKRDDYLEWPEYFMAVAFLSAQRSKDPNSQVGACIVNSENKIVGIGYNGMPNG' A
#
# COMPACT_ATOMS: atom_id res chain seq x y z
N MET A 1 -29.37 -21.17 -20.86
CA MET A 1 -28.45 -20.79 -19.77
C MET A 1 -28.22 -19.30 -19.83
N SER A 2 -28.72 -18.54 -18.87
CA SER A 2 -28.39 -17.12 -18.71
C SER A 2 -26.99 -17.00 -18.11
N GLU A 3 -26.05 -16.41 -18.84
CA GLU A 3 -24.71 -16.10 -18.36
C GLU A 3 -24.81 -15.14 -17.17
N VAL A 4 -24.33 -15.57 -16.00
CA VAL A 4 -24.21 -14.71 -14.82
C VAL A 4 -22.99 -13.82 -15.05
N SER A 5 -23.23 -12.58 -15.48
CA SER A 5 -22.20 -11.54 -15.52
C SER A 5 -21.77 -11.21 -14.08
N CYS A 6 -20.61 -11.73 -13.66
CA CYS A 6 -19.96 -11.31 -12.42
C CYS A 6 -19.48 -9.86 -12.60
N LYS A 7 -20.34 -8.90 -12.26
CA LYS A 7 -19.95 -7.48 -12.18
C LYS A 7 -18.96 -7.29 -11.03
N LYS A 8 -17.91 -6.50 -11.29
CA LYS A 8 -17.03 -5.99 -10.24
C LYS A 8 -17.85 -5.10 -9.31
N ARG A 9 -17.47 -5.04 -8.02
CA ARG A 9 -18.02 -4.05 -7.08
C ARG A 9 -17.79 -2.66 -7.66
N ASP A 10 -18.66 -1.69 -7.40
CA ASP A 10 -18.47 -0.32 -7.89
C ASP A 10 -17.58 0.51 -6.93
N ASP A 11 -17.39 0.05 -5.70
CA ASP A 11 -16.67 0.70 -4.60
C ASP A 11 -15.41 -0.09 -4.21
N TYR A 12 -14.66 -0.62 -5.18
CA TYR A 12 -13.34 -1.18 -4.92
C TYR A 12 -12.29 -0.08 -4.88
N LEU A 13 -11.20 -0.35 -4.17
CA LEU A 13 -10.12 0.61 -3.97
C LEU A 13 -9.31 0.76 -5.27
N GLU A 14 -9.08 2.00 -5.69
CA GLU A 14 -8.24 2.27 -6.86
C GLU A 14 -6.75 2.08 -6.52
N TRP A 15 -5.95 1.79 -7.55
CA TRP A 15 -4.52 1.49 -7.36
C TRP A 15 -3.74 2.57 -6.59
N PRO A 16 -3.88 3.89 -6.89
CA PRO A 16 -3.16 4.93 -6.15
C PRO A 16 -3.54 4.96 -4.66
N GLU A 17 -4.82 4.77 -4.35
CA GLU A 17 -5.33 4.75 -2.98
C GLU A 17 -4.82 3.53 -2.22
N TYR A 18 -4.79 2.37 -2.88
CA TYR A 18 -4.19 1.15 -2.36
C TYR A 18 -2.71 1.34 -2.01
N PHE A 19 -1.91 1.89 -2.92
CA PHE A 19 -0.48 2.10 -2.67
C PHE A 19 -0.22 3.15 -1.59
N MET A 20 -1.03 4.21 -1.55
CA MET A 20 -0.96 5.20 -0.48
C MET A 20 -1.32 4.57 0.88
N ALA A 21 -2.37 3.77 0.94
CA ALA A 21 -2.75 3.04 2.15
C ALA A 21 -1.64 2.10 2.63
N VAL A 22 -0.96 1.40 1.72
CA VAL A 22 0.20 0.56 2.06
C VAL A 22 1.36 1.40 2.63
N ALA A 23 1.63 2.59 2.09
CA ALA A 23 2.65 3.48 2.63
C ALA A 23 2.31 3.93 4.07
N PHE A 24 1.07 4.35 4.32
CA PHE A 24 0.60 4.72 5.66
C PHE A 24 0.62 3.53 6.64
N LEU A 25 0.24 2.33 6.19
CA LEU A 25 0.30 1.13 7.00
C LEU A 25 1.75 0.78 7.37
N SER A 26 2.67 0.94 6.42
CA SER A 26 4.10 0.70 6.65
C SER A 26 4.67 1.69 7.67
N ALA A 27 4.22 2.94 7.66
CA ALA A 27 4.62 3.97 8.63
C ALA A 27 4.36 3.53 10.08
N GLN A 28 3.28 2.77 10.34
CA GLN A 28 2.93 2.29 11.68
C GLN A 28 3.95 1.29 12.27
N ARG A 29 4.90 0.80 11.47
CA ARG A 29 6.03 0.00 11.98
C ARG A 29 7.16 0.83 12.57
N SER A 30 7.19 2.14 12.33
CA SER A 30 8.17 3.05 12.92
C SER A 30 8.00 3.11 14.44
N LYS A 31 9.14 3.07 15.14
CA LYS A 31 9.20 3.23 16.61
C LYS A 31 9.53 4.66 17.03
N ASP A 32 9.69 5.59 16.09
CA ASP A 32 9.93 6.99 16.39
C ASP A 32 8.67 7.59 17.06
N PRO A 33 8.79 8.14 18.28
CA PRO A 33 7.64 8.70 19.01
C PRO A 33 7.12 10.01 18.41
N ASN A 34 7.90 10.70 17.57
CA ASN A 34 7.54 12.01 17.04
C ASN A 34 6.91 11.93 15.65
N SER A 35 7.43 11.04 14.79
CA SER A 35 7.02 10.97 13.40
C SER A 35 6.96 9.53 12.87
N GLN A 36 5.89 9.18 12.16
CA GLN A 36 5.76 7.90 11.48
C GLN A 36 5.56 8.16 9.99
N VAL A 37 6.60 7.86 9.21
CA VAL A 37 6.61 8.04 7.75
C VAL A 37 6.82 6.68 7.11
N GLY A 38 6.06 6.40 6.06
CA GLY A 38 6.16 5.19 5.27
C GLY A 38 6.29 5.49 3.79
N ALA A 39 6.87 4.56 3.06
CA ALA A 39 7.10 4.64 1.62
C ALA A 39 6.71 3.32 0.96
N CYS A 40 6.14 3.40 -0.24
CA CYS A 40 5.82 2.26 -1.08
C CYS A 40 6.34 2.54 -2.50
N ILE A 41 7.20 1.67 -3.01
CA ILE A 41 7.77 1.74 -4.36
C ILE A 41 7.05 0.71 -5.23
N VAL A 42 6.52 1.17 -6.35
CA VAL A 42 5.69 0.39 -7.27
C VAL A 42 6.28 0.47 -8.67
N ASN A 43 6.27 -0.64 -9.40
CA ASN A 43 6.71 -0.67 -10.80
C ASN A 43 5.56 -0.31 -11.77
N SER A 44 5.87 -0.26 -13.07
CA SER A 44 4.90 0.03 -14.13
C SER A 44 3.80 -1.03 -14.31
N GLU A 45 3.95 -2.21 -13.70
CA GLU A 45 2.96 -3.29 -13.71
C GLU A 45 2.07 -3.26 -12.45
N ASN A 46 2.07 -2.16 -11.68
CA ASN A 46 1.35 -2.04 -10.41
C ASN A 46 1.73 -3.10 -9.37
N LYS A 47 2.99 -3.55 -9.38
CA LYS A 47 3.54 -4.47 -8.38
C LYS A 47 4.41 -3.70 -7.40
N ILE A 48 4.20 -3.95 -6.12
CA ILE A 48 5.03 -3.40 -5.04
C ILE A 48 6.39 -4.11 -5.09
N VAL A 49 7.45 -3.32 -5.27
CA VAL A 49 8.84 -3.81 -5.34
C VAL A 49 9.67 -3.42 -4.12
N GLY A 50 9.13 -2.52 -3.28
CA GLY A 50 9.76 -2.14 -2.03
C GLY A 50 8.79 -1.42 -1.10
N ILE A 51 8.95 -1.63 0.20
CA ILE A 51 8.25 -0.90 1.26
C ILE A 51 9.28 -0.44 2.29
N GLY A 52 9.01 0.69 2.94
CA GLY A 52 9.91 1.24 3.93
C GLY A 52 9.19 2.13 4.94
N TYR A 53 9.87 2.41 6.04
CA TYR A 53 9.46 3.34 7.07
C TYR A 53 10.68 3.96 7.75
N ASN A 54 10.52 5.10 8.41
CA ASN A 54 11.61 5.74 9.14
C ASN A 54 12.04 4.89 10.35
N GLY A 55 13.36 4.73 10.56
CA GLY A 55 13.89 3.94 11.66
C GLY A 55 15.41 4.01 11.74
N MET A 56 15.97 3.49 12.83
CA MET A 56 17.42 3.38 13.00
C MET A 56 18.02 2.35 12.04
N PRO A 57 19.32 2.45 11.68
CA PRO A 57 19.99 1.45 10.86
C PRO A 57 19.85 0.04 11.44
N ASN A 58 19.89 -0.96 10.57
CA ASN A 58 19.87 -2.35 10.99
C ASN A 58 21.09 -2.63 11.89
N GLY A 59 20.83 -3.16 13.08
CA GLY A 59 21.82 -3.65 14.04
C GLY A 59 21.92 -5.16 14.04
#